data_AF-A0A7C8HZB1-F1
#
_entry.id   AF-A0A7C8HZB1-F1
#
_cell.length_a   1.000
_cell.length_b   1.000
_cell.length_c   1.000
_cell.angle_alpha   90.00
_cell.angle_beta   90.00
_cell.angle_gamma   90.00
#
_symmetry.space_group_name_H-M   'P 1'
#
loop_
_entity.id
_entity.type
_entity.pdbx_description
1 polymer ?
#
loop_
_entity_poly.entity_id
_entity_poly.type
_entity_poly.pdbx_seq_one_letter_code
_entity_poly.pdbx_strand_id
1 'polypeptide(L)'
;MASENTVVTDLYDALETDPGNINIHERLLEAWVASRDDDMALGVATSLLQIDPSNECAQEYIRSKRNFSRQFTETSPSHTPRVAPGPPRSKPEQTKNIETELEEGYGTLKRDSVMLLEELKATSTGSPDEVEMLRKLQLIADGRIDAAIPMSDPPSAREAARNIMANQARAPKLLIEDFELVVHWMKNQSQPDNTDAIRDRLVRRRALLEAALPTSLSAAISSAFTAVERELGQRKYVNSTTMITEEPLSSIPRENFLVTEDNYAWDISELVSSISANSGIMRNPLSKQIFTSTDIHAILAHPLGQGLRPLQEAQNRMRKGFRPATLEAIEKLGKVMLQDQSSDGAPSRNAMDGFLAYLATLPAVERKAVDDLKVPAADRHTGQAYDYTVGEAVRDAKANTTCFHKVGDFLSQAAPYLRRQ
;
A
#
# COMPACT_ATOMS: atom_id res chain seq x y z
N MET A 1 16.29 4.53 23.85
CA MET A 1 15.20 5.51 23.71
C MET A 1 13.99 4.72 23.23
N ALA A 2 13.00 4.50 24.09
CA ALA A 2 11.71 4.00 23.61
C ALA A 2 11.17 5.05 22.63
N SER A 3 10.78 4.64 21.43
CA SER A 3 10.29 5.55 20.40
C SER A 3 9.03 6.25 20.92
N GLU A 4 8.91 7.58 20.79
CA GLU A 4 7.75 8.36 21.25
C GLU A 4 6.39 7.77 20.77
N ASN A 5 6.38 7.06 19.64
CA ASN A 5 5.21 6.33 19.13
C ASN A 5 4.68 5.21 20.05
N THR A 6 5.51 4.57 20.88
CA THR A 6 5.03 3.52 21.79
C THR A 6 4.21 4.13 22.92
N VAL A 7 4.60 5.29 23.42
CA VAL A 7 3.91 5.97 24.54
C VAL A 7 2.50 6.40 24.13
N VAL A 8 2.33 6.95 22.93
CA VAL A 8 0.99 7.35 22.43
C VAL A 8 0.09 6.13 22.25
N THR A 9 0.64 5.02 21.76
CA THR A 9 -0.11 3.77 21.58
C THR A 9 -0.59 3.20 22.91
N ASP A 10 0.31 3.10 23.89
CA ASP A 10 -0.01 2.61 25.24
C ASP A 10 -1.10 3.47 25.93
N LEU A 11 -1.08 4.79 25.70
CA LEU A 11 -2.11 5.70 26.22
C LEU A 11 -3.48 5.50 25.56
N TYR A 12 -3.54 5.16 24.27
CA TYR A 12 -4.80 4.81 23.62
C TYR A 12 -5.35 3.47 24.10
N ASP A 13 -4.51 2.45 24.28
CA ASP A 13 -4.92 1.16 24.85
C ASP A 13 -5.47 1.34 26.26
N ALA A 14 -4.86 2.23 27.06
CA ALA A 14 -5.37 2.58 28.39
C ALA A 14 -6.72 3.32 28.34
N LEU A 15 -6.95 4.16 27.33
CA LEU A 15 -8.24 4.82 27.08
C LEU A 15 -9.35 3.84 26.68
N GLU A 16 -9.03 2.75 25.99
CA GLU A 16 -10.02 1.71 25.70
C GLU A 16 -10.53 1.04 26.99
N THR A 17 -9.66 0.93 28.00
CA THR A 17 -10.01 0.33 29.29
C THR A 17 -10.77 1.31 30.19
N ASP A 18 -10.38 2.60 30.19
CA ASP A 18 -11.01 3.64 31.01
C ASP A 18 -11.16 4.97 30.23
N PRO A 19 -12.23 5.11 29.42
CA PRO A 19 -12.39 6.26 28.52
C PRO A 19 -12.65 7.59 29.25
N GLY A 20 -13.06 7.54 30.52
CA GLY A 20 -13.33 8.71 31.35
C GLY A 20 -12.11 9.22 32.13
N ASN A 21 -10.95 8.58 32.00
CA ASN A 21 -9.79 8.90 32.81
C ASN A 21 -9.12 10.22 32.38
N ILE A 22 -9.33 11.27 33.17
CA ILE A 22 -8.80 12.63 32.92
C ILE A 22 -7.27 12.61 32.75
N ASN A 23 -6.53 11.87 33.59
CA ASN A 23 -5.07 11.84 33.54
C ASN A 23 -4.55 11.25 32.22
N ILE A 24 -5.24 10.25 31.64
CA ILE A 24 -4.80 9.65 30.38
C ILE A 24 -4.99 10.65 29.25
N HIS A 25 -6.12 11.36 29.22
CA HIS A 25 -6.37 12.43 28.24
C HIS A 25 -5.36 13.58 28.36
N GLU A 26 -4.97 13.99 29.58
CA GLU A 26 -3.93 15.00 29.79
C GLU A 26 -2.57 14.55 29.24
N ARG A 27 -2.15 13.31 29.53
CA ARG A 27 -0.90 12.75 28.98
C ARG A 27 -0.93 12.63 27.46
N LEU A 28 -2.08 12.26 26.91
CA LEU A 28 -2.27 12.17 25.47
C LEU A 28 -2.17 13.57 24.83
N LEU A 29 -2.75 14.60 25.47
CA LEU A 29 -2.63 16.00 25.04
C LEU A 29 -1.17 16.46 25.05
N GLU A 30 -0.45 16.24 26.16
CA GLU A 30 0.99 16.58 26.27
C GLU A 30 1.82 15.91 25.16
N ALA A 31 1.58 14.61 24.90
CA ALA A 31 2.30 13.86 23.89
C ALA A 31 2.07 14.40 22.47
N TRP A 32 0.83 14.80 22.13
CA TRP A 32 0.53 15.41 20.84
C TRP A 32 1.10 16.82 20.68
N VAL A 33 1.09 17.62 21.76
CA VAL A 33 1.73 18.94 21.78
C VAL A 33 3.24 18.82 21.58
N ALA A 34 3.90 17.88 22.28
CA ALA A 34 5.33 17.60 22.12
C ALA A 34 5.67 17.16 20.69
N SER A 35 4.79 16.35 20.08
CA SER A 35 4.91 15.88 18.70
C SER A 35 4.61 16.96 17.64
N ARG A 36 4.21 18.16 18.06
CA ARG A 36 3.75 19.27 17.19
C ARG A 36 2.59 18.89 16.27
N ASP A 37 1.71 18.00 16.71
CA ASP A 37 0.49 17.62 15.99
C ASP A 37 -0.73 18.35 16.59
N ASP A 38 -0.96 19.56 16.11
CA ASP A 38 -1.96 20.48 16.67
C ASP A 38 -3.40 19.97 16.48
N ASP A 39 -3.67 19.24 15.40
CA ASP A 39 -5.00 18.69 15.12
C ASP A 39 -5.40 17.65 16.17
N MET A 40 -4.47 16.74 16.47
CA MET A 40 -4.68 15.70 17.48
C MET A 40 -4.74 16.29 18.88
N ALA A 41 -3.83 17.21 19.21
CA ALA A 41 -3.86 17.91 20.48
C ALA A 41 -5.19 18.67 20.69
N LEU A 42 -5.70 19.36 19.66
CA LEU A 42 -7.00 20.04 19.74
C LEU A 42 -8.17 19.08 19.94
N GLY A 43 -8.17 17.94 19.23
CA GLY A 43 -9.19 16.91 19.38
C GLY A 43 -9.22 16.30 20.78
N VAL A 44 -8.05 16.06 21.37
CA VAL A 44 -7.91 15.54 22.75
C VAL A 44 -8.32 16.59 23.76
N ALA A 45 -7.84 17.83 23.65
CA ALA A 45 -8.23 18.93 24.54
C ALA A 45 -9.75 19.16 24.54
N THR A 46 -10.41 19.08 23.38
CA THR A 46 -11.87 19.21 23.27
C THR A 46 -12.59 18.05 23.96
N SER A 47 -12.09 16.83 23.79
CA SER A 47 -12.65 15.63 24.44
C SER A 47 -12.48 15.72 25.97
N LEU A 48 -11.33 16.21 26.42
CA LEU A 48 -11.02 16.41 27.83
C LEU A 48 -11.96 17.43 28.48
N LEU A 49 -12.30 18.54 27.80
CA LEU A 49 -13.28 19.51 28.28
C LEU A 49 -14.73 18.99 28.31
N GLN A 50 -15.06 17.97 27.53
CA GLN A 50 -16.36 17.31 27.64
C GLN A 50 -16.47 16.45 28.90
N ILE A 51 -15.35 15.86 29.33
CA ILE A 51 -15.26 15.04 30.55
C ILE A 51 -15.15 15.93 31.79
N ASP A 52 -14.24 16.91 31.76
CA ASP A 52 -14.02 17.90 32.81
C ASP A 52 -13.95 19.32 32.20
N PRO A 53 -15.07 20.07 32.25
CA PRO A 53 -15.11 21.44 31.75
C PRO A 53 -14.14 22.41 32.45
N SER A 54 -13.67 22.07 33.66
CA SER A 54 -12.75 22.88 34.44
C SER A 54 -11.27 22.54 34.26
N ASN A 55 -10.95 21.57 33.39
CA ASN A 55 -9.57 21.12 33.20
C ASN A 55 -8.64 22.25 32.71
N GLU A 56 -7.64 22.59 33.53
CA GLU A 56 -6.75 23.73 33.26
C GLU A 56 -5.86 23.50 32.02
N CYS A 57 -5.33 22.29 31.83
CA CYS A 57 -4.42 21.95 30.74
C CYS A 57 -5.10 22.11 29.36
N ALA A 58 -6.32 21.56 29.21
CA ALA A 58 -7.10 21.69 27.99
C ALA A 58 -7.53 23.14 27.71
N GLN A 59 -7.93 23.88 28.75
CA GLN A 59 -8.29 25.29 28.62
C GLN A 59 -7.10 26.16 28.21
N GLU A 60 -5.93 25.93 28.81
CA GLU A 60 -4.70 26.65 28.47
C GLU A 60 -4.27 26.38 27.03
N TYR A 61 -4.28 25.12 26.60
CA TYR A 61 -3.97 24.75 25.22
C TYR A 61 -4.90 25.46 24.23
N ILE A 62 -6.23 25.39 24.44
CA ILE A 62 -7.20 26.04 23.55
C ILE A 62 -7.04 27.57 23.56
N ARG A 63 -6.80 28.19 24.72
CA ARG A 63 -6.54 29.64 24.81
C ARG A 63 -5.28 30.03 24.05
N SER A 64 -4.20 29.25 24.18
CA SER A 64 -2.94 29.49 23.47
C SER A 64 -3.14 29.46 21.94
N LYS A 65 -3.93 28.50 21.43
CA LYS A 65 -4.25 28.39 20.00
C LYS A 65 -5.23 29.45 19.52
N ARG A 66 -6.19 29.86 20.34
CA ARG A 66 -7.13 30.94 19.99
C ARG A 66 -6.42 32.28 19.82
N ASN A 67 -5.38 32.52 20.61
CA ASN A 67 -4.51 33.70 20.46
C ASN A 67 -3.64 33.62 19.20
N PHE A 68 -3.27 32.41 18.77
CA PHE A 68 -2.53 32.18 17.53
C PHE A 68 -3.41 32.34 16.28
N SER A 69 -4.63 31.79 16.28
CA SER A 69 -5.60 31.94 15.17
C SER A 69 -6.17 33.35 15.05
N ARG A 70 -6.29 34.11 16.13
CA ARG A 70 -6.73 35.52 16.05
C ARG A 70 -5.74 36.44 15.32
N GLN A 71 -4.48 36.03 15.14
CA GLN A 71 -3.56 36.75 14.26
C GLN A 71 -3.73 36.40 12.78
N PHE A 72 -4.51 35.37 12.43
CA PHE A 72 -4.63 34.87 11.06
C PHE A 72 -6.06 34.78 10.50
N THR A 73 -7.11 34.92 11.32
CA THR A 73 -8.49 34.82 10.82
C THR A 73 -9.43 35.76 11.57
N GLU A 74 -9.63 36.96 11.02
CA GLU A 74 -10.90 37.69 11.14
C GLU A 74 -11.48 37.85 9.73
N THR A 75 -12.82 37.76 9.68
CA THR A 75 -13.75 38.01 8.55
C THR A 75 -13.86 36.99 7.40
N SER A 76 -14.68 35.94 7.61
CA SER A 76 -15.65 35.50 6.58
C SER A 76 -16.78 34.63 7.16
N PRO A 77 -18.06 34.90 6.81
CA PRO A 77 -19.19 34.10 7.24
C PRO A 77 -19.26 32.76 6.49
N SER A 78 -19.47 31.70 7.26
CA SER A 78 -19.67 30.32 6.80
C SER A 78 -20.96 30.18 5.99
N HIS A 79 -20.82 30.05 4.67
CA HIS A 79 -21.81 29.40 3.81
C HIS A 79 -21.24 28.03 3.42
N THR A 80 -21.84 26.96 3.94
CA THR A 80 -21.53 25.59 3.53
C THR A 80 -22.14 25.32 2.15
N PRO A 81 -21.34 25.02 1.10
CA PRO A 81 -21.88 24.58 -0.17
C PRO A 81 -22.35 23.13 -0.02
N ARG A 82 -23.59 22.89 -0.40
CA ARG A 82 -24.19 21.56 -0.52
C ARG A 82 -23.42 20.77 -1.58
N VAL A 83 -22.62 19.79 -1.15
CA VAL A 83 -21.83 18.91 -2.02
C VAL A 83 -22.76 18.11 -2.94
N ALA A 84 -22.65 18.38 -4.24
CA ALA A 84 -23.31 17.60 -5.29
C ALA A 84 -22.60 16.23 -5.45
N PRO A 85 -23.34 15.16 -5.81
CA PRO A 85 -22.75 13.84 -6.04
C PRO A 85 -21.77 13.90 -7.22
N GLY A 86 -20.55 13.42 -7.01
CA GLY A 86 -19.49 13.44 -8.02
C GLY A 86 -19.90 12.73 -9.33
N PRO A 87 -19.49 13.27 -10.49
CA PRO A 87 -19.95 12.78 -11.79
C PRO A 87 -19.43 11.37 -12.09
N PRO A 88 -20.21 10.56 -12.84
CA PRO A 88 -19.73 9.28 -13.36
C PRO A 88 -18.62 9.51 -14.41
N ARG A 89 -17.71 8.53 -14.55
CA ARG A 89 -16.61 8.54 -15.54
C ARG A 89 -17.13 8.99 -16.91
N SER A 90 -16.78 10.21 -17.31
CA SER A 90 -17.15 10.83 -18.57
C SER A 90 -16.37 10.21 -19.73
N LYS A 91 -17.01 10.04 -20.89
CA LYS A 91 -16.35 9.62 -22.14
C LYS A 91 -15.32 10.68 -22.57
N PRO A 92 -14.30 10.35 -23.40
CA PRO A 92 -13.27 11.28 -23.85
C PRO A 92 -13.81 12.58 -24.49
N GLU A 93 -14.97 12.51 -25.14
CA GLU A 93 -15.65 13.67 -25.72
C GLU A 93 -16.30 14.57 -24.66
N GLN A 94 -16.76 13.99 -23.54
CA GLN A 94 -17.33 14.75 -22.43
C GLN A 94 -16.24 15.47 -21.62
N THR A 95 -15.05 14.89 -21.47
CA THR A 95 -13.91 15.58 -20.85
C THR A 95 -13.48 16.79 -21.66
N LYS A 96 -13.40 16.69 -22.99
CA LYS A 96 -13.07 17.85 -23.85
C LYS A 96 -14.09 19.00 -23.71
N ASN A 97 -15.38 18.67 -23.64
CA ASN A 97 -16.42 19.67 -23.46
C ASN A 97 -16.30 20.34 -22.09
N ILE A 98 -16.04 19.57 -21.03
CA ILE A 98 -15.81 20.10 -19.68
C ILE A 98 -14.56 20.98 -19.62
N GLU A 99 -13.47 20.58 -20.30
CA GLU A 99 -12.24 21.37 -20.41
C GLU A 99 -12.51 22.72 -21.10
N THR A 100 -13.25 22.70 -22.21
CA THR A 100 -13.61 23.93 -22.94
C THR A 100 -14.50 24.84 -22.09
N GLU A 101 -15.50 24.28 -21.41
CA GLU A 101 -16.39 25.04 -20.51
C GLU A 101 -15.62 25.65 -19.33
N LEU A 102 -14.65 24.92 -18.76
CA LEU A 102 -13.76 25.42 -17.72
C LEU A 102 -12.85 26.53 -18.21
N GLU A 103 -12.25 26.40 -19.40
CA GLU A 103 -11.42 27.44 -20.01
C GLU A 103 -12.22 28.73 -20.25
N GLU A 104 -13.43 28.61 -20.81
CA GLU A 104 -14.33 29.74 -21.05
C GLU A 104 -14.79 30.40 -19.74
N GLY A 105 -15.18 29.59 -18.76
CA GLY A 105 -15.59 30.06 -17.43
C GLY A 105 -14.45 30.77 -16.71
N TYR A 106 -13.24 30.20 -16.75
CA TYR A 106 -12.03 30.79 -16.18
C TYR A 106 -11.65 32.10 -16.88
N GLY A 107 -11.73 32.14 -18.21
CA GLY A 107 -11.48 33.36 -18.98
C GLY A 107 -12.47 34.48 -18.65
N THR A 108 -13.72 34.11 -18.37
CA THR A 108 -14.76 35.06 -17.92
C THR A 108 -14.48 35.57 -16.52
N LEU A 109 -14.21 34.68 -15.56
CA LEU A 109 -13.86 35.04 -14.20
C LEU A 109 -12.64 35.98 -14.13
N LYS A 110 -11.63 35.74 -14.96
CA LYS A 110 -10.43 36.59 -15.05
C LYS A 110 -10.76 38.00 -15.54
N ARG A 111 -11.56 38.11 -16.61
CA ARG A 111 -12.02 39.41 -17.15
C ARG A 111 -12.85 40.18 -16.13
N ASP A 112 -13.80 39.50 -15.51
CA ASP A 112 -14.69 40.12 -14.51
C ASP A 112 -13.90 40.57 -13.28
N SER A 113 -12.88 39.79 -12.86
CA SER A 113 -12.00 40.16 -11.76
C SER A 113 -11.14 41.39 -12.07
N VAL A 114 -10.65 41.55 -13.32
CA VAL A 114 -9.94 42.77 -13.76
C VAL A 114 -10.85 43.99 -13.67
N MET A 115 -12.08 43.88 -14.19
CA MET A 115 -13.04 44.99 -14.15
C MET A 115 -13.39 45.37 -12.71
N LEU A 116 -13.74 44.39 -11.88
CA LEU A 116 -14.10 44.62 -10.48
C LEU A 116 -12.93 45.21 -9.67
N LEU A 117 -11.70 44.78 -9.98
CA LEU A 117 -10.49 45.31 -9.36
C LEU A 117 -10.26 46.79 -9.70
N GLU A 118 -10.50 47.20 -10.95
CA GLU A 118 -10.40 48.61 -11.37
C GLU A 118 -11.47 49.47 -10.70
N GLU A 119 -12.71 48.98 -10.64
CA GLU A 119 -13.82 49.65 -9.96
C GLU A 119 -13.55 49.82 -8.46
N LEU A 120 -13.15 48.75 -7.76
CA LEU A 120 -12.83 48.80 -6.34
C LEU A 120 -11.62 49.68 -6.04
N LYS A 121 -10.58 49.71 -6.90
CA LYS A 121 -9.44 50.63 -6.74
C LYS A 121 -9.88 52.10 -6.82
N ALA A 122 -10.87 52.41 -7.65
CA ALA A 122 -11.39 53.77 -7.79
C ALA A 122 -12.27 54.21 -6.60
N THR A 123 -12.93 53.26 -5.92
CA THR A 123 -13.87 53.56 -4.82
C THR A 123 -13.36 53.18 -3.43
N SER A 124 -12.22 52.52 -3.32
CA SER A 124 -11.71 52.00 -2.04
C SER A 124 -11.38 53.11 -1.05
N THR A 125 -11.70 52.85 0.21
CA THR A 125 -11.41 53.71 1.38
C THR A 125 -10.17 53.24 2.15
N GLY A 126 -9.58 52.11 1.75
CA GLY A 126 -8.37 51.54 2.33
C GLY A 126 -8.61 50.73 3.61
N SER A 127 -9.82 50.18 3.80
CA SER A 127 -10.07 49.29 4.93
C SER A 127 -9.25 47.98 4.83
N PRO A 128 -8.88 47.35 5.95
CA PRO A 128 -8.11 46.10 5.93
C PRO A 128 -8.78 44.98 5.12
N ASP A 129 -10.12 44.86 5.22
CA ASP A 129 -10.91 43.89 4.46
C ASP A 129 -10.89 44.20 2.95
N GLU A 130 -10.97 45.47 2.56
CA GLU A 130 -10.86 45.89 1.16
C GLU A 130 -9.48 45.60 0.58
N VAL A 131 -8.41 45.82 1.35
CA VAL A 131 -7.04 45.53 0.90
C VAL A 131 -6.85 44.04 0.62
N GLU A 132 -7.38 43.17 1.48
CA GLU A 132 -7.32 41.72 1.27
C GLU A 132 -8.20 41.27 0.08
N MET A 133 -9.37 41.88 -0.10
CA MET A 133 -10.23 41.62 -1.25
C MET A 133 -9.56 42.04 -2.57
N LEU A 134 -8.96 43.23 -2.62
CA LEU A 134 -8.18 43.72 -3.76
C LEU A 134 -7.00 42.79 -4.06
N ARG A 135 -6.32 42.26 -3.03
CA ARG A 135 -5.25 41.28 -3.19
C ARG A 135 -5.75 39.98 -3.82
N LYS A 136 -6.89 39.44 -3.36
CA LYS A 136 -7.51 38.23 -3.93
C LYS A 136 -7.96 38.44 -5.37
N LEU A 137 -8.62 39.56 -5.67
CA LEU A 137 -9.04 39.92 -7.02
C LEU A 137 -7.85 40.08 -7.97
N GLN A 138 -6.77 40.71 -7.50
CA GLN A 138 -5.52 40.80 -8.26
C GLN A 138 -4.97 39.40 -8.57
N LEU A 139 -4.95 38.48 -7.59
CA LEU A 139 -4.50 37.11 -7.82
C LEU A 139 -5.38 36.37 -8.84
N ILE A 140 -6.71 36.52 -8.80
CA ILE A 140 -7.60 35.92 -9.81
C ILE A 140 -7.38 36.55 -11.18
N ALA A 141 -7.26 37.88 -11.25
CA ALA A 141 -6.98 38.64 -12.47
C ALA A 141 -5.63 38.26 -13.10
N ASP A 142 -4.64 37.88 -12.30
CA ASP A 142 -3.34 37.38 -12.76
C ASP A 142 -3.37 35.89 -13.16
N GLY A 143 -4.48 35.20 -12.87
CA GLY A 143 -4.66 33.77 -13.14
C GLY A 143 -4.14 32.85 -12.04
N ARG A 144 -3.90 33.37 -10.83
CA ARG A 144 -3.44 32.63 -9.65
C ARG A 144 -4.59 32.33 -8.70
N ILE A 145 -5.59 31.59 -9.19
CA ILE A 145 -6.82 31.27 -8.42
C ILE A 145 -6.52 30.46 -7.16
N ASP A 146 -5.56 29.53 -7.25
CA ASP A 146 -5.02 28.73 -6.15
C ASP A 146 -4.51 29.59 -4.98
N ALA A 147 -3.90 30.73 -5.28
CA ALA A 147 -3.44 31.68 -4.27
C ALA A 147 -4.56 32.59 -3.72
N ALA A 148 -5.63 32.79 -4.51
CA ALA A 148 -6.77 33.62 -4.12
C ALA A 148 -7.78 32.88 -3.24
N ILE A 149 -7.96 31.58 -3.50
CA ILE A 149 -8.89 30.69 -2.80
C ILE A 149 -8.06 29.52 -2.25
N PRO A 150 -7.54 29.64 -1.01
CA PRO A 150 -6.77 28.55 -0.43
C PRO A 150 -7.65 27.31 -0.32
N MET A 151 -7.11 26.16 -0.72
CA MET A 151 -7.78 24.88 -0.56
C MET A 151 -8.08 24.66 0.92
N SER A 152 -9.34 24.35 1.24
CA SER A 152 -9.75 24.07 2.62
C SER A 152 -8.93 22.90 3.18
N ASP A 153 -8.64 22.98 4.47
CA ASP A 153 -7.93 21.91 5.16
C ASP A 153 -8.73 20.60 5.07
N PRO A 154 -8.06 19.44 4.88
CA PRO A 154 -8.72 18.15 4.89
C PRO A 154 -9.45 17.95 6.22
N PRO A 155 -10.61 17.29 6.23
CA PRO A 155 -11.33 17.02 7.48
C PRO A 155 -10.44 16.20 8.43
N SER A 156 -10.70 16.29 9.73
CA SER A 156 -10.00 15.48 10.72
C SER A 156 -10.17 13.97 10.42
N ALA A 157 -9.19 13.14 10.78
CA ALA A 157 -9.26 11.69 10.52
C ALA A 157 -10.49 11.05 11.18
N ARG A 158 -10.91 11.55 12.36
CA ARG A 158 -12.14 11.12 13.04
C ARG A 158 -13.41 11.50 12.29
N GLU A 159 -13.45 12.68 11.67
CA GLU A 159 -14.59 13.09 10.84
C GLU A 159 -14.68 12.28 9.56
N ALA A 160 -13.55 12.09 8.86
CA ALA A 160 -13.47 11.21 7.70
C ALA A 160 -13.90 9.77 8.06
N ALA A 161 -13.41 9.23 9.17
CA ALA A 161 -13.80 7.92 9.68
C ALA A 161 -15.31 7.82 9.97
N ARG A 162 -15.92 8.83 10.62
CA ARG A 162 -17.37 8.89 10.84
C ARG A 162 -18.15 8.87 9.53
N ASN A 163 -17.70 9.64 8.53
CA ASN A 163 -18.34 9.67 7.22
C ASN A 163 -18.24 8.31 6.50
N ILE A 164 -17.08 7.65 6.59
CA ILE A 164 -16.84 6.31 6.04
C ILE A 164 -17.73 5.27 6.73
N MET A 165 -17.84 5.30 8.05
CA MET A 165 -18.71 4.40 8.82
C MET A 165 -20.18 4.59 8.47
N ALA A 166 -20.64 5.84 8.32
CA ALA A 166 -22.00 6.15 7.89
C ALA A 166 -22.31 5.66 6.46
N ASN A 167 -21.28 5.42 5.64
CA ASN A 167 -21.39 5.04 4.24
C ASN A 167 -20.52 3.82 3.90
N GLN A 168 -20.57 2.77 4.72
CA GLN A 168 -19.63 1.65 4.62
C GLN A 168 -19.56 0.98 3.24
N ALA A 169 -20.68 0.93 2.50
CA ALA A 169 -20.73 0.40 1.12
C ALA A 169 -19.87 1.20 0.12
N ARG A 170 -19.61 2.49 0.41
CA ARG A 170 -18.77 3.38 -0.39
C ARG A 170 -17.38 3.59 0.23
N ALA A 171 -17.03 2.86 1.30
CA ALA A 171 -15.80 3.06 2.04
C ALA A 171 -14.54 3.07 1.15
N PRO A 172 -14.33 2.15 0.18
CA PRO A 172 -13.15 2.18 -0.67
C PRO A 172 -13.01 3.49 -1.46
N LYS A 173 -14.13 4.03 -1.97
CA LYS A 173 -14.12 5.28 -2.73
C LYS A 173 -13.83 6.48 -1.82
N LEU A 174 -14.47 6.54 -0.66
CA LEU A 174 -14.29 7.63 0.31
C LEU A 174 -12.86 7.68 0.86
N LEU A 175 -12.23 6.51 1.07
CA LEU A 175 -10.84 6.43 1.49
C LEU A 175 -9.87 6.99 0.44
N ILE A 176 -10.12 6.68 -0.84
CA ILE A 176 -9.34 7.26 -1.94
C ILE A 176 -9.53 8.77 -1.99
N GLU A 177 -10.78 9.25 -1.95
CA GLU A 177 -11.10 10.68 -1.96
C GLU A 177 -10.43 11.42 -0.79
N ASP A 178 -10.38 10.82 0.42
CA ASP A 178 -9.68 11.38 1.59
C ASP A 178 -8.17 11.52 1.35
N PHE A 179 -7.52 10.45 0.89
CA PHE A 179 -6.09 10.49 0.60
C PHE A 179 -5.75 11.44 -0.55
N GLU A 180 -6.55 11.46 -1.63
CA GLU A 180 -6.38 12.40 -2.74
C GLU A 180 -6.47 13.85 -2.24
N LEU A 181 -7.47 14.17 -1.42
CA LEU A 181 -7.64 15.50 -0.82
C LEU A 181 -6.42 15.91 0.01
N VAL A 182 -5.89 15.02 0.84
CA VAL A 182 -4.68 15.28 1.64
C VAL A 182 -3.47 15.56 0.74
N VAL A 183 -3.28 14.80 -0.35
CA VAL A 183 -2.19 15.06 -1.30
C VAL A 183 -2.34 16.42 -1.98
N HIS A 184 -3.54 16.74 -2.46
CA HIS A 184 -3.78 18.01 -3.16
C HIS A 184 -3.56 19.21 -2.24
N TRP A 185 -4.07 19.12 -1.01
CA TRP A 185 -3.84 20.15 0.00
C TRP A 185 -2.35 20.31 0.32
N MET A 186 -1.62 19.20 0.52
CA MET A 186 -0.17 19.24 0.78
C MET A 186 0.62 19.85 -0.38
N LYS A 187 0.26 19.54 -1.63
CA LYS A 187 0.90 20.12 -2.83
C LYS A 187 0.68 21.63 -2.95
N ASN A 188 -0.43 22.14 -2.42
CA ASN A 188 -0.72 23.58 -2.39
C ASN A 188 0.00 24.31 -1.23
N GLN A 189 0.28 23.62 -0.13
CA GLN A 189 0.96 24.18 1.04
C GLN A 189 2.49 24.09 0.97
N SER A 190 3.01 23.01 0.37
CA SER A 190 4.44 22.70 0.30
C SER A 190 5.03 23.06 -1.05
N GLN A 191 6.37 23.11 -1.14
CA GLN A 191 7.02 23.12 -2.45
C GLN A 191 6.59 21.88 -3.25
N PRO A 192 6.21 22.03 -4.53
CA PRO A 192 5.54 20.98 -5.31
C PRO A 192 6.33 19.67 -5.45
N ASP A 193 7.64 19.68 -5.18
CA ASP A 193 8.52 18.52 -5.34
C ASP A 193 8.83 17.75 -4.05
N ASN A 194 8.29 18.16 -2.89
CA ASN A 194 8.56 17.45 -1.62
C ASN A 194 7.68 16.19 -1.47
N THR A 195 7.95 15.19 -2.30
CA THR A 195 7.23 13.90 -2.33
C THR A 195 7.35 13.12 -1.03
N ASP A 196 8.47 13.24 -0.31
CA ASP A 196 8.70 12.55 0.96
C ASP A 196 7.81 13.11 2.08
N ALA A 197 7.66 14.43 2.17
CA ALA A 197 6.74 15.04 3.13
C ALA A 197 5.27 14.65 2.86
N ILE A 198 4.88 14.56 1.58
CA ILE A 198 3.55 14.07 1.19
C ILE A 198 3.38 12.61 1.64
N ARG A 199 4.38 11.76 1.39
CA ARG A 199 4.34 10.34 1.76
C ARG A 199 4.25 10.18 3.28
N ASP A 200 5.05 10.90 4.05
CA ASP A 200 5.03 10.88 5.51
C ASP A 200 3.66 11.30 6.06
N ARG A 201 3.05 12.35 5.49
CA ARG A 201 1.70 12.80 5.89
C ARG A 201 0.66 11.73 5.56
N LEU A 202 0.74 11.08 4.40
CA LEU A 202 -0.16 9.99 4.04
C LEU A 202 -0.01 8.77 4.95
N VAL A 203 1.22 8.41 5.33
CA VAL A 203 1.48 7.30 6.26
C VAL A 203 0.86 7.60 7.64
N ARG A 204 1.02 8.83 8.14
CA ARG A 204 0.36 9.27 9.38
C ARG A 204 -1.16 9.26 9.25
N ARG A 205 -1.70 9.78 8.13
CA ARG A 205 -3.14 9.79 7.86
C ARG A 205 -3.71 8.37 7.84
N ARG A 206 -3.00 7.44 7.20
CA ARG A 206 -3.34 6.02 7.17
C ARG A 206 -3.40 5.43 8.58
N ALA A 207 -2.37 5.63 9.40
CA ALA A 207 -2.33 5.12 10.77
C ALA A 207 -3.51 5.65 11.61
N LEU A 208 -3.85 6.94 11.44
CA LEU A 208 -5.00 7.54 12.12
C LEU A 208 -6.34 6.95 11.66
N LEU A 209 -6.51 6.68 10.37
CA LEU A 209 -7.70 6.03 9.84
C LEU A 209 -7.79 4.56 10.28
N GLU A 210 -6.67 3.84 10.33
CA GLU A 210 -6.61 2.46 10.84
C GLU A 210 -6.99 2.39 12.32
N ALA A 211 -6.59 3.38 13.13
CA ALA A 211 -7.00 3.48 14.54
C ALA A 211 -8.47 3.89 14.72
N ALA A 212 -9.04 4.67 13.80
CA ALA A 212 -10.40 5.20 13.90
C ALA A 212 -11.47 4.32 13.23
N LEU A 213 -11.08 3.34 12.40
CA LEU A 213 -11.99 2.48 11.65
C LEU A 213 -11.90 1.02 12.10
N PRO A 214 -12.98 0.22 11.95
CA PRO A 214 -12.94 -1.20 12.26
C PRO A 214 -11.88 -1.95 11.45
N THR A 215 -11.23 -2.95 12.06
CA THR A 215 -10.19 -3.79 11.42
C THR A 215 -10.64 -4.45 10.12
N SER A 216 -11.95 -4.72 9.96
CA SER A 216 -12.55 -5.20 8.71
C SER A 216 -12.28 -4.30 7.49
N LEU A 217 -11.97 -3.01 7.68
CA LEU A 217 -11.64 -2.05 6.62
C LEU A 217 -10.13 -1.87 6.38
N SER A 218 -9.25 -2.51 7.16
CA SER A 218 -7.79 -2.36 7.03
C SER A 218 -7.27 -2.67 5.62
N ALA A 219 -7.81 -3.69 4.97
CA ALA A 219 -7.48 -4.04 3.59
C ALA A 219 -7.89 -2.94 2.59
N ALA A 220 -9.07 -2.32 2.79
CA ALA A 220 -9.54 -1.23 1.96
C ALA A 220 -8.71 0.05 2.15
N ILE A 221 -8.31 0.35 3.39
CA ILE A 221 -7.41 1.49 3.70
C ILE A 221 -6.07 1.29 3.00
N SER A 222 -5.47 0.10 3.13
CA SER A 222 -4.19 -0.22 2.49
C SER A 222 -4.27 -0.12 0.96
N SER A 223 -5.34 -0.65 0.36
CA SER A 223 -5.58 -0.57 -1.08
C SER A 223 -5.74 0.87 -1.57
N ALA A 224 -6.53 1.69 -0.85
CA ALA A 224 -6.71 3.11 -1.18
C ALA A 224 -5.40 3.90 -1.08
N PHE A 225 -4.61 3.68 -0.03
CA PHE A 225 -3.30 4.30 0.15
C PHE A 225 -2.37 3.96 -1.01
N THR A 226 -2.25 2.67 -1.38
CA THR A 226 -1.41 2.23 -2.50
C THR A 226 -1.86 2.82 -3.83
N ALA A 227 -3.16 2.93 -4.08
CA ALA A 227 -3.71 3.53 -5.29
C ALA A 227 -3.32 5.01 -5.41
N VAL A 228 -3.48 5.78 -4.33
CA VAL A 228 -3.12 7.21 -4.32
C VAL A 228 -1.61 7.42 -4.40
N GLU A 229 -0.82 6.57 -3.73
CA GLU A 229 0.64 6.66 -3.79
C GLU A 229 1.19 6.39 -5.21
N ARG A 230 0.58 5.44 -5.92
CA ARG A 230 0.90 5.17 -7.34
C ARG A 230 0.64 6.39 -8.21
N GLU A 231 -0.53 6.99 -8.10
CA GLU A 231 -0.99 8.01 -9.05
C GLU A 231 -0.45 9.40 -8.73
N LEU A 232 -0.40 9.78 -7.46
CA LEU A 232 -0.05 11.14 -7.03
C LEU A 232 1.30 11.24 -6.34
N GLY A 233 1.77 10.12 -5.76
CA GLY A 233 3.01 10.04 -4.97
C GLY A 233 4.26 9.65 -5.77
N GLN A 234 4.11 9.37 -7.07
CA GLN A 234 5.20 9.00 -7.99
C GLN A 234 6.12 7.89 -7.42
N ARG A 235 5.53 6.91 -6.72
CA ARG A 235 6.29 5.80 -6.15
C ARG A 235 7.07 5.07 -7.23
N LYS A 236 8.37 4.87 -7.00
CA LYS A 236 9.22 4.04 -7.85
C LYS A 236 9.09 2.58 -7.41
N TYR A 237 8.56 1.76 -8.31
CA TYR A 237 8.52 0.31 -8.15
C TYR A 237 9.79 -0.31 -8.74
N VAL A 238 10.05 -1.58 -8.40
CA VAL A 238 11.21 -2.30 -8.96
C VAL A 238 11.09 -2.46 -10.48
N ASN A 239 9.87 -2.67 -10.97
CA ASN A 239 9.53 -2.65 -12.39
C ASN A 239 8.89 -1.33 -12.82
N SER A 240 9.04 -0.96 -14.09
CA SER A 240 8.40 0.23 -14.69
C SER A 240 7.26 -0.10 -15.65
N THR A 241 7.17 -1.37 -16.06
CA THR A 241 6.15 -1.88 -16.98
C THR A 241 5.48 -3.14 -16.43
N THR A 242 4.31 -3.47 -17.00
CA THR A 242 3.67 -4.78 -16.85
C THR A 242 4.60 -5.88 -17.37
N MET A 243 4.35 -7.11 -16.95
CA MET A 243 5.23 -8.24 -17.22
C MET A 243 4.99 -8.85 -18.60
N ILE A 244 3.73 -8.91 -19.05
CA ILE A 244 3.36 -9.59 -20.30
C ILE A 244 3.17 -8.58 -21.43
N THR A 245 2.42 -7.51 -21.20
CA THR A 245 2.12 -6.52 -22.25
C THR A 245 3.20 -5.45 -22.41
N GLU A 246 4.16 -5.38 -21.49
CA GLU A 246 5.23 -4.35 -21.43
C GLU A 246 4.69 -2.90 -21.44
N GLU A 247 3.44 -2.71 -21.02
CA GLU A 247 2.82 -1.40 -20.90
C GLU A 247 3.30 -0.67 -19.63
N PRO A 248 3.34 0.67 -19.62
CA PRO A 248 3.68 1.43 -18.42
C PRO A 248 2.79 1.07 -17.23
N LEU A 249 3.36 1.00 -16.03
CA LEU A 249 2.57 0.72 -14.82
C LEU A 249 1.42 1.72 -14.60
N SER A 250 1.46 2.92 -15.17
CA SER A 250 0.36 3.89 -15.12
C SER A 250 -0.88 3.49 -15.93
N SER A 251 -0.79 2.53 -16.88
CA SER A 251 -1.94 2.07 -17.66
C SER A 251 -2.82 1.04 -16.93
N ILE A 252 -2.27 0.36 -15.91
CA ILE A 252 -2.98 -0.71 -15.19
C ILE A 252 -4.24 -0.15 -14.51
N PRO A 253 -5.45 -0.72 -14.71
CA PRO A 253 -6.64 -0.29 -13.99
C PRO A 253 -6.46 -0.38 -12.46
N ARG A 254 -7.02 0.56 -11.68
CA ARG A 254 -6.89 0.59 -10.21
C ARG A 254 -7.32 -0.74 -9.58
N GLU A 255 -8.40 -1.31 -10.12
CA GLU A 255 -8.99 -2.58 -9.72
C GLU A 255 -8.15 -3.82 -10.04
N ASN A 256 -7.11 -3.69 -10.88
CA ASN A 256 -6.20 -4.78 -11.23
C ASN A 256 -4.81 -4.61 -10.58
N PHE A 257 -4.56 -3.46 -9.94
CA PHE A 257 -3.24 -3.10 -9.47
C PHE A 257 -2.96 -3.73 -8.10
N LEU A 258 -1.87 -4.49 -8.01
CA LEU A 258 -1.37 -5.05 -6.76
C LEU A 258 0.11 -4.70 -6.60
N VAL A 259 0.54 -4.37 -5.38
CA VAL A 259 1.96 -4.24 -5.03
C VAL A 259 2.31 -5.28 -3.99
N THR A 260 3.38 -6.04 -4.23
CA THR A 260 3.89 -7.08 -3.31
C THR A 260 4.97 -6.51 -2.39
N GLU A 261 5.28 -7.21 -1.30
CA GLU A 261 6.24 -6.76 -0.28
C GLU A 261 7.65 -6.50 -0.83
N ASP A 262 8.03 -7.20 -1.90
CA ASP A 262 9.28 -6.98 -2.65
C ASP A 262 9.25 -5.73 -3.57
N ASN A 263 8.22 -4.89 -3.43
CA ASN A 263 8.02 -3.63 -4.15
C ASN A 263 7.86 -3.78 -5.68
N TYR A 264 7.48 -4.97 -6.15
CA TYR A 264 6.99 -5.15 -7.51
C TYR A 264 5.52 -4.75 -7.62
N ALA A 265 5.19 -4.09 -8.73
CA ALA A 265 3.84 -3.70 -9.08
C ALA A 265 3.31 -4.61 -10.18
N TRP A 266 2.07 -5.07 -10.02
CA TRP A 266 1.47 -6.09 -10.86
C TRP A 266 0.15 -5.63 -11.43
N ASP A 267 -0.07 -5.95 -12.71
CA ASP A 267 -1.41 -6.27 -13.15
C ASP A 267 -1.70 -7.69 -12.67
N ILE A 268 -2.66 -7.81 -11.75
CA ILE A 268 -3.02 -9.09 -11.15
C ILE A 268 -3.52 -10.10 -12.18
N SER A 269 -4.11 -9.66 -13.31
CA SER A 269 -4.56 -10.57 -14.36
C SER A 269 -3.38 -11.26 -15.05
N GLU A 270 -2.29 -10.52 -15.31
CA GLU A 270 -1.05 -11.07 -15.83
C GLU A 270 -0.36 -11.99 -14.81
N LEU A 271 -0.33 -11.55 -13.55
CA LEU A 271 0.27 -12.33 -12.47
C LEU A 271 -0.46 -13.67 -12.28
N VAL A 272 -1.79 -13.65 -12.26
CA VAL A 272 -2.63 -14.86 -12.15
C VAL A 272 -2.41 -15.79 -13.34
N SER A 273 -2.32 -15.24 -14.55
CA SER A 273 -2.04 -16.02 -15.76
C SER A 273 -0.68 -16.71 -15.68
N SER A 274 0.35 -15.99 -15.23
CA SER A 274 1.69 -16.53 -15.05
C SER A 274 1.79 -17.58 -13.94
N ILE A 275 1.13 -17.36 -12.80
CA ILE A 275 1.07 -18.36 -11.71
C ILE A 275 0.34 -19.62 -12.19
N SER A 276 -0.78 -19.46 -12.91
CA SER A 276 -1.54 -20.59 -13.46
C SER A 276 -0.73 -21.39 -14.48
N ALA A 277 0.00 -20.72 -15.37
CA ALA A 277 0.91 -21.37 -16.32
C ALA A 277 2.05 -22.13 -15.62
N ASN A 278 2.46 -21.67 -14.43
CA ASN A 278 3.45 -22.33 -13.58
C ASN A 278 2.81 -23.28 -12.55
N SER A 279 1.69 -23.92 -12.88
CA SER A 279 1.03 -24.93 -12.03
C SER A 279 0.64 -24.45 -10.63
N GLY A 280 0.40 -23.15 -10.45
CA GLY A 280 -0.07 -22.59 -9.18
C GLY A 280 1.03 -22.25 -8.17
N ILE A 281 2.29 -22.20 -8.59
CA ILE A 281 3.38 -21.86 -7.67
C ILE A 281 3.34 -20.38 -7.38
N MET A 282 3.13 -20.05 -6.09
CA MET A 282 3.09 -18.68 -5.59
C MET A 282 4.49 -18.05 -5.53
N ARG A 283 5.01 -17.68 -6.69
CA ARG A 283 6.29 -17.02 -6.85
C ARG A 283 6.16 -15.78 -7.71
N ASN A 284 7.00 -14.81 -7.42
CA ASN A 284 7.23 -13.66 -8.29
C ASN A 284 7.82 -14.17 -9.63
N PRO A 285 7.13 -13.99 -10.77
CA PRO A 285 7.63 -14.48 -12.05
C PRO A 285 8.87 -13.76 -12.57
N LEU A 286 9.14 -12.54 -12.11
CA LEU A 286 10.29 -11.72 -12.50
C LEU A 286 11.51 -12.02 -11.61
N SER A 287 11.36 -11.89 -10.29
CA SER A 287 12.46 -12.14 -9.34
C SER A 287 12.70 -13.62 -9.06
N LYS A 288 11.74 -14.49 -9.41
CA LYS A 288 11.71 -15.93 -9.12
C LYS A 288 11.64 -16.29 -7.62
N GLN A 289 11.51 -15.31 -6.75
CA GLN A 289 11.36 -15.52 -5.30
C GLN A 289 9.93 -15.98 -4.96
N ILE A 290 9.78 -16.74 -3.88
CA ILE A 290 8.46 -17.12 -3.36
C ILE A 290 7.81 -15.90 -2.72
N PHE A 291 6.53 -15.69 -3.03
CA PHE A 291 5.73 -14.67 -2.36
C PHE A 291 5.61 -14.95 -0.87
N THR A 292 5.62 -13.90 -0.05
CA THR A 292 5.43 -14.07 1.39
C THR A 292 4.01 -14.53 1.70
N SER A 293 3.75 -14.99 2.93
CA SER A 293 2.40 -15.40 3.33
C SER A 293 1.38 -14.27 3.19
N THR A 294 1.82 -13.02 3.40
CA THR A 294 1.03 -11.80 3.23
C THR A 294 0.67 -11.60 1.77
N ASP A 295 1.67 -11.63 0.88
CA ASP A 295 1.46 -11.47 -0.56
C ASP A 295 0.54 -12.56 -1.11
N ILE A 296 0.73 -13.82 -0.70
CA ILE A 296 -0.14 -14.93 -1.11
C ILE A 296 -1.59 -14.68 -0.70
N HIS A 297 -1.81 -14.21 0.54
CA HIS A 297 -3.17 -13.87 0.99
C HIS A 297 -3.75 -12.72 0.18
N ALA A 298 -2.97 -11.67 -0.09
CA ALA A 298 -3.42 -10.53 -0.89
C ALA A 298 -3.81 -10.96 -2.32
N ILE A 299 -2.97 -11.77 -2.97
CA ILE A 299 -3.24 -12.35 -4.30
C ILE A 299 -4.53 -13.17 -4.27
N LEU A 300 -4.70 -14.07 -3.30
CA LEU A 300 -5.87 -14.96 -3.21
C LEU A 300 -7.16 -14.28 -2.74
N ALA A 301 -7.05 -13.14 -2.05
CA ALA A 301 -8.18 -12.31 -1.64
C ALA A 301 -8.70 -11.46 -2.81
N HIS A 302 -7.81 -11.07 -3.74
CA HIS A 302 -8.17 -10.27 -4.90
C HIS A 302 -9.20 -10.99 -5.78
N PRO A 303 -10.27 -10.31 -6.29
CA PRO A 303 -11.30 -10.94 -7.12
C PRO A 303 -10.76 -11.76 -8.29
N LEU A 304 -9.79 -11.21 -9.03
CA LEU A 304 -9.13 -11.89 -10.15
C LEU A 304 -8.19 -13.03 -9.72
N GLY A 305 -7.69 -13.01 -8.48
CA GLY A 305 -6.79 -14.05 -7.96
C GLY A 305 -7.49 -15.22 -7.27
N GLN A 306 -8.80 -15.15 -7.03
CA GLN A 306 -9.57 -16.23 -6.40
C GLN A 306 -9.48 -17.55 -7.20
N GLY A 307 -9.31 -17.48 -8.52
CA GLY A 307 -9.12 -18.65 -9.38
C GLY A 307 -7.87 -19.48 -9.06
N LEU A 308 -6.90 -18.92 -8.33
CA LEU A 308 -5.69 -19.63 -7.92
C LEU A 308 -5.88 -20.50 -6.68
N ARG A 309 -6.98 -20.35 -5.92
CA ARG A 309 -7.21 -21.11 -4.67
C ARG A 309 -7.16 -22.63 -4.87
N PRO A 310 -7.82 -23.23 -5.88
CA PRO A 310 -7.77 -24.67 -6.09
C PRO A 310 -6.35 -25.17 -6.41
N LEU A 311 -5.58 -24.36 -7.15
CA LEU A 311 -4.18 -24.68 -7.46
C LEU A 311 -3.32 -24.62 -6.20
N GLN A 312 -3.51 -23.60 -5.35
CA GLN A 312 -2.80 -23.48 -4.08
C GLN A 312 -3.14 -24.64 -3.13
N GLU A 313 -4.41 -25.06 -3.07
CA GLU A 313 -4.80 -26.25 -2.30
C GLU A 313 -4.18 -27.52 -2.84
N ALA A 314 -4.13 -27.70 -4.17
CA ALA A 314 -3.47 -28.84 -4.80
C ALA A 314 -1.97 -28.86 -4.46
N GLN A 315 -1.29 -27.71 -4.52
CA GLN A 315 0.11 -27.56 -4.12
C GLN A 315 0.30 -27.92 -2.64
N ASN A 316 -0.57 -27.45 -1.74
CA ASN A 316 -0.52 -27.79 -0.33
C ASN A 316 -0.76 -29.29 -0.06
N ARG A 317 -1.65 -29.94 -0.82
CA ARG A 317 -1.86 -31.39 -0.73
C ARG A 317 -0.64 -32.17 -1.22
N MET A 318 -0.01 -31.74 -2.32
CA MET A 318 1.21 -32.37 -2.84
C MET A 318 2.38 -32.24 -1.87
N ARG A 319 2.52 -31.10 -1.18
CA ARG A 319 3.55 -30.92 -0.13
C ARG A 319 3.43 -31.96 0.99
N LYS A 320 2.20 -32.27 1.42
CA LYS A 320 1.92 -33.31 2.44
C LYS A 320 2.05 -34.75 1.93
N GLY A 321 2.27 -34.94 0.62
CA GLY A 321 2.34 -36.26 -0.01
C GLY A 321 3.67 -36.99 0.18
N PHE A 322 4.71 -36.32 0.69
CA PHE A 322 6.04 -36.90 0.87
C PHE A 322 6.13 -37.70 2.17
N ARG A 323 6.46 -38.99 2.06
CA ARG A 323 6.78 -39.82 3.22
C ARG A 323 8.17 -39.48 3.75
N PRO A 324 8.44 -39.67 5.06
CA PRO A 324 9.76 -39.46 5.64
C PRO A 324 10.87 -40.21 4.90
N ALA A 325 10.61 -41.45 4.48
CA ALA A 325 11.56 -42.26 3.70
C ALA A 325 11.91 -41.62 2.34
N THR A 326 10.96 -40.95 1.68
CA THR A 326 11.21 -40.26 0.41
C THR A 326 12.07 -39.03 0.63
N LEU A 327 11.83 -38.28 1.71
CA LEU A 327 12.65 -37.13 2.09
C LEU A 327 14.08 -37.55 2.43
N GLU A 328 14.25 -38.67 3.15
CA GLU A 328 15.57 -39.26 3.43
C GLU A 328 16.30 -39.70 2.15
N ALA A 329 15.57 -40.29 1.20
CA ALA A 329 16.14 -40.68 -0.09
C ALA A 329 16.60 -39.46 -0.91
N ILE A 330 15.81 -38.37 -0.93
CA ILE A 330 16.16 -37.09 -1.57
C ILE A 330 17.41 -36.49 -0.91
N GLU A 331 17.43 -36.43 0.42
CA GLU A 331 18.55 -35.88 1.20
C GLU A 331 19.84 -36.68 0.99
N LYS A 332 19.73 -38.02 0.99
CA LYS A 332 20.85 -38.93 0.71
C LYS A 332 21.40 -38.69 -0.70
N LEU A 333 20.54 -38.59 -1.71
CA LEU A 333 20.96 -38.33 -3.09
C LEU A 333 21.69 -36.99 -3.19
N GLY A 334 21.10 -35.92 -2.64
CA GLY A 334 21.71 -34.59 -2.65
C GLY A 334 23.09 -34.57 -2.00
N LYS A 335 23.24 -35.26 -0.86
CA LYS A 335 24.53 -35.38 -0.16
C LYS A 335 25.59 -36.10 -1.01
N VAL A 336 25.25 -37.23 -1.63
CA VAL A 336 26.20 -37.96 -2.49
C VAL A 336 26.64 -37.10 -3.67
N MET A 337 25.69 -36.44 -4.35
CA MET A 337 25.98 -35.57 -5.50
C MET A 337 26.88 -34.38 -5.15
N LEU A 338 26.73 -33.80 -3.95
CA LEU A 338 27.59 -32.71 -3.48
C LEU A 338 29.01 -33.18 -3.10
N GLN A 339 29.12 -34.39 -2.55
CA GLN A 339 30.39 -34.93 -2.07
C GLN A 339 31.20 -35.62 -3.16
N ASP A 340 30.59 -35.89 -4.32
CA ASP A 340 31.25 -36.56 -5.43
C ASP A 340 32.32 -35.66 -6.06
N GLN A 341 33.56 -36.06 -5.93
CA GLN A 341 34.74 -35.41 -6.54
C GLN A 341 35.41 -36.34 -7.57
N SER A 342 34.74 -37.44 -7.95
CA SER A 342 35.28 -38.37 -8.94
C SER A 342 35.24 -37.77 -10.34
N SER A 343 36.24 -38.10 -11.16
CA SER A 343 36.32 -37.63 -12.55
C SER A 343 35.21 -38.20 -13.43
N ASP A 344 34.73 -39.40 -13.11
CA ASP A 344 33.67 -40.09 -13.85
C ASP A 344 32.28 -39.85 -13.25
N GLY A 345 32.14 -39.31 -12.04
CA GLY A 345 30.86 -39.12 -11.35
C GLY A 345 30.15 -40.44 -11.01
N ALA A 346 30.88 -41.55 -10.92
CA ALA A 346 30.30 -42.87 -10.69
C ALA A 346 29.45 -42.95 -9.39
N PRO A 347 29.87 -42.38 -8.24
CA PRO A 347 29.03 -42.33 -7.04
C PRO A 347 27.68 -41.64 -7.27
N SER A 348 27.67 -40.48 -7.93
CA SER A 348 26.44 -39.74 -8.23
C SER A 348 25.52 -40.51 -9.16
N ARG A 349 26.07 -41.13 -10.21
CA ARG A 349 25.27 -41.95 -11.15
C ARG A 349 24.64 -43.15 -10.46
N ASN A 350 25.41 -43.88 -9.66
CA ASN A 350 24.90 -45.04 -8.92
C ASN A 350 23.81 -44.64 -7.91
N ALA A 351 24.00 -43.53 -7.19
CA ALA A 351 23.00 -43.02 -6.26
C ALA A 351 21.71 -42.58 -6.97
N MET A 352 21.86 -41.94 -8.13
CA MET A 352 20.75 -41.50 -8.97
C MET A 352 19.94 -42.67 -9.53
N ASP A 353 20.59 -43.71 -10.06
CA ASP A 353 19.88 -44.91 -10.53
C ASP A 353 19.17 -45.63 -9.37
N GLY A 354 19.80 -45.69 -8.19
CA GLY A 354 19.14 -46.19 -6.97
C GLY A 354 17.92 -45.37 -6.57
N PHE A 355 18.00 -44.03 -6.67
CA PHE A 355 16.87 -43.15 -6.40
C PHE A 355 15.73 -43.31 -7.43
N LEU A 356 16.05 -43.43 -8.73
CA LEU A 356 15.05 -43.67 -9.78
C LEU A 356 14.36 -45.03 -9.61
N ALA A 357 15.11 -46.08 -9.23
CA ALA A 357 14.53 -47.37 -8.88
C ALA A 357 13.59 -47.26 -7.67
N TYR A 358 13.97 -46.48 -6.66
CA TYR A 358 13.10 -46.18 -5.51
C TYR A 358 11.83 -45.43 -5.93
N LEU A 359 11.93 -44.38 -6.77
CA LEU A 359 10.77 -43.63 -7.28
C LEU A 359 9.75 -44.54 -7.97
N ALA A 360 10.21 -45.54 -8.73
CA ALA A 360 9.33 -46.50 -9.40
C ALA A 360 8.43 -47.30 -8.42
N THR A 361 8.86 -47.46 -7.16
CA THR A 361 8.10 -48.17 -6.11
C THR A 361 7.08 -47.29 -5.38
N LEU A 362 7.14 -45.96 -5.55
CA LEU A 362 6.28 -45.04 -4.81
C LEU A 362 4.82 -45.09 -5.32
N PRO A 363 3.82 -44.82 -4.46
CA PRO A 363 2.44 -44.61 -4.88
C PRO A 363 2.32 -43.49 -5.93
N ALA A 364 1.31 -43.57 -6.80
CA ALA A 364 1.12 -42.61 -7.89
C ALA A 364 1.01 -41.15 -7.41
N VAL A 365 0.37 -40.92 -6.26
CA VAL A 365 0.21 -39.58 -5.67
C VAL A 365 1.56 -38.98 -5.28
N GLU A 366 2.46 -39.78 -4.69
CA GLU A 366 3.77 -39.31 -4.25
C GLU A 366 4.73 -39.14 -5.44
N ARG A 367 4.67 -40.02 -6.44
CA ARG A 367 5.40 -39.81 -7.71
C ARG A 367 4.98 -38.51 -8.38
N LYS A 368 3.67 -38.24 -8.45
CA LYS A 368 3.15 -36.99 -8.98
C LYS A 368 3.68 -35.79 -8.20
N ALA A 369 3.74 -35.87 -6.87
CA ALA A 369 4.33 -34.82 -6.06
C ALA A 369 5.83 -34.62 -6.37
N VAL A 370 6.61 -35.69 -6.55
CA VAL A 370 8.01 -35.61 -6.97
C VAL A 370 8.17 -34.94 -8.35
N ASP A 371 7.25 -35.22 -9.27
CA ASP A 371 7.31 -34.74 -10.65
C ASP A 371 6.77 -33.33 -10.85
N ASP A 372 5.75 -32.91 -10.09
CA ASP A 372 4.98 -31.68 -10.33
C ASP A 372 5.21 -30.59 -9.26
N LEU A 373 5.64 -30.96 -8.03
CA LEU A 373 5.87 -29.98 -6.96
C LEU A 373 7.23 -29.31 -7.17
N LYS A 374 7.21 -28.02 -7.51
CA LYS A 374 8.42 -27.20 -7.44
C LYS A 374 8.71 -26.82 -6.00
N VAL A 375 10.00 -26.89 -5.65
CA VAL A 375 10.45 -26.64 -4.28
C VAL A 375 11.28 -25.36 -4.27
N PRO A 376 10.98 -24.41 -3.36
CA PRO A 376 11.75 -23.18 -3.29
C PRO A 376 13.14 -23.44 -2.74
N ALA A 377 14.13 -23.08 -3.55
CA ALA A 377 15.53 -23.16 -3.24
C ALA A 377 16.28 -22.17 -4.12
N ALA A 378 17.52 -21.83 -3.76
CA ALA A 378 18.38 -20.98 -4.57
C ALA A 378 19.77 -21.59 -4.67
N ASP A 379 20.38 -21.49 -5.84
CA ASP A 379 21.74 -21.93 -6.09
C ASP A 379 22.69 -21.17 -5.15
N ARG A 380 23.35 -21.89 -4.24
CA ARG A 380 24.23 -21.26 -3.24
C ARG A 380 25.44 -20.57 -3.86
N HIS A 381 25.81 -20.91 -5.09
CA HIS A 381 26.93 -20.28 -5.77
C HIS A 381 26.52 -18.99 -6.49
N THR A 382 25.37 -18.99 -7.17
CA THR A 382 24.95 -17.87 -8.03
C THR A 382 23.87 -16.98 -7.40
N GLY A 383 23.20 -17.45 -6.34
CA GLY A 383 22.02 -16.82 -5.75
C GLY A 383 20.75 -16.95 -6.61
N GLN A 384 20.83 -17.60 -7.78
CA GLN A 384 19.68 -17.75 -8.68
C GLN A 384 18.69 -18.77 -8.12
N ALA A 385 17.40 -18.43 -8.14
CA ALA A 385 16.35 -19.36 -7.71
C ALA A 385 16.32 -20.61 -8.60
N TYR A 386 16.14 -21.78 -7.99
CA TYR A 386 15.86 -23.01 -8.71
C TYR A 386 14.41 -23.02 -9.20
N ASP A 387 14.20 -23.45 -10.44
CA ASP A 387 12.89 -23.62 -11.06
C ASP A 387 12.58 -25.09 -11.35
N TYR A 388 12.98 -25.99 -10.46
CA TYR A 388 12.92 -27.43 -10.70
C TYR A 388 11.92 -28.12 -9.77
N THR A 389 11.36 -29.22 -10.28
CA THR A 389 10.84 -30.29 -9.42
C THR A 389 11.95 -31.26 -9.06
N VAL A 390 11.75 -32.08 -8.03
CA VAL A 390 12.73 -33.13 -7.67
C VAL A 390 12.92 -34.09 -8.83
N GLY A 391 11.83 -34.50 -9.50
CA GLY A 391 11.87 -35.38 -10.66
C GLY A 391 12.61 -34.77 -11.85
N GLU A 392 12.35 -33.50 -12.16
CA GLU A 392 13.03 -32.76 -13.24
C GLU A 392 14.52 -32.66 -12.99
N ALA A 393 14.94 -32.19 -11.81
CA ALA A 393 16.36 -32.03 -11.48
C ALA A 393 17.15 -33.35 -11.60
N VAL A 394 16.55 -34.47 -11.18
CA VAL A 394 17.17 -35.80 -11.29
C VAL A 394 17.25 -36.27 -12.75
N ARG A 395 16.22 -36.02 -13.57
CA ARG A 395 16.24 -36.34 -15.01
C ARG A 395 17.30 -35.53 -15.75
N ASP A 396 17.44 -34.26 -15.42
CA ASP A 396 18.43 -33.36 -16.02
C ASP A 396 19.86 -33.77 -15.67
N ALA A 397 20.13 -34.14 -14.41
CA ALA A 397 21.39 -34.75 -14.03
C ALA A 397 21.67 -36.04 -14.83
N LYS A 398 20.66 -36.89 -15.03
CA LYS A 398 20.79 -38.13 -15.83
C LYS A 398 21.08 -37.88 -17.30
N ALA A 399 20.48 -36.84 -17.87
CA ALA A 399 20.72 -36.41 -19.24
C ALA A 399 22.07 -35.67 -19.41
N ASN A 400 22.81 -35.42 -18.32
CA ASN A 400 24.00 -34.57 -18.27
C ASN A 400 23.74 -33.13 -18.77
N THR A 401 22.51 -32.62 -18.63
CA THR A 401 22.17 -31.22 -18.94
C THR A 401 22.51 -30.28 -17.79
N THR A 402 22.52 -30.80 -16.56
CA THR A 402 22.92 -30.07 -15.34
C THR A 402 23.97 -30.87 -14.57
N CYS A 403 24.96 -30.18 -14.00
CA CYS A 403 26.01 -30.83 -13.20
C CYS A 403 25.45 -31.41 -11.89
N PHE A 404 26.06 -32.51 -11.41
CA PHE A 404 25.62 -33.18 -10.18
C PHE A 404 25.65 -32.26 -8.97
N HIS A 405 26.67 -31.40 -8.82
CA HIS A 405 26.76 -30.50 -7.66
C HIS A 405 25.60 -29.50 -7.61
N LYS A 406 25.14 -29.00 -8.75
CA LYS A 406 23.99 -28.06 -8.81
C LYS A 406 22.68 -28.77 -8.43
N VAL A 407 22.45 -29.98 -8.94
CA VAL A 407 21.30 -30.79 -8.54
C VAL A 407 21.40 -31.19 -7.06
N GLY A 408 22.59 -31.58 -6.61
CA GLY A 408 22.86 -31.91 -5.22
C GLY A 408 22.58 -30.74 -4.26
N ASP A 409 22.97 -29.53 -4.64
CA ASP A 409 22.68 -28.32 -3.87
C ASP A 409 21.17 -28.08 -3.76
N PHE A 410 20.43 -28.14 -4.88
CA PHE A 410 18.98 -28.05 -4.89
C PHE A 410 18.33 -29.10 -3.97
N LEU A 411 18.67 -30.39 -4.12
CA LEU A 411 18.09 -31.47 -3.33
C LEU A 411 18.41 -31.33 -1.83
N SER A 412 19.60 -30.81 -1.49
CA SER A 412 19.99 -30.54 -0.10
C SER A 412 19.15 -29.46 0.58
N GLN A 413 18.52 -28.57 -0.20
CA GLN A 413 17.60 -27.54 0.28
C GLN A 413 16.15 -28.04 0.25
N ALA A 414 15.80 -28.82 -0.77
CA ALA A 414 14.44 -29.30 -0.98
C ALA A 414 13.93 -30.21 0.14
N ALA A 415 14.71 -31.20 0.57
CA ALA A 415 14.28 -32.14 1.62
C ALA A 415 14.01 -31.45 2.98
N PRO A 416 14.90 -30.58 3.51
CA PRO A 416 14.61 -29.81 4.72
C PRO A 416 13.40 -28.89 4.59
N TYR A 417 13.17 -28.29 3.42
CA TYR A 417 12.00 -27.44 3.18
C TYR A 417 10.71 -28.26 3.28
N LEU A 418 10.64 -29.40 2.57
CA LEU A 418 9.46 -30.26 2.56
C LEU A 418 9.17 -30.88 3.94
N ARG A 419 10.19 -31.09 4.77
CA ARG A 419 10.05 -31.60 6.15
C ARG A 419 9.42 -30.59 7.12
N ARG A 420 9.50 -29.28 6.83
CA ARG A 420 8.96 -28.21 7.69
C ARG A 420 7.48 -27.90 7.45
N GLN A 421 6.89 -28.49 6.41
CA GLN A 421 5.49 -28.31 6.00
C GLN A 421 4.61 -29.43 6.56
#